data_AF-A0A6C0J5A6-F1
#
_entry.id   AF-A0A6C0J5A6-F1
#
_cell.length_a   1.000
_cell.length_b   1.000
_cell.length_c   1.000
_cell.angle_alpha   90.00
_cell.angle_beta   90.00
_cell.angle_gamma   90.00
#
_symmetry.space_group_name_H-M   'P 1'
#
loop_
_entity.id
_entity.type
_entity.pdbx_description
1 polymer ?
#
loop_
_entity_poly.entity_id
_entity_poly.type
_entity_poly.pdbx_seq_one_letter_code
_entity_poly.pdbx_strand_id
1 'polypeptide(L)'
;MSISYNIIIYSFILLLVLLIIAYIVYLAYNSYKKNQNENNIYFMNTEETKMFLLKDEDYYVRNLSKYDIYARHVKTNKEYLDNISKAASSFTKEEIARLIKCSHDADIFFKKFYIKKYKEIKGGDIAAIKWIYAITDNNVYEEGLPHTRVNIIFLSKNILKNTDNDLTNTLIHEKIHIYQRYNTDLFNKILASMNYSIVDKNLIENNHLIRSNPDVNKYIYIDNNTKKYFICLYRNEKPSGINDVIINNYSIEHPYEMIAYDIANYHNDISKYINI
;
A
#
# COMPACT_ATOMS: atom_id res chain seq x y z
N MET A 1 4.46 54.03 -42.62
CA MET A 1 4.84 54.18 -41.20
C MET A 1 3.84 53.55 -40.23
N SER A 2 2.53 53.51 -40.51
CA SER A 2 1.53 52.89 -39.61
C SER A 2 1.63 51.37 -39.51
N ILE A 3 1.94 50.68 -40.62
CA ILE A 3 2.02 49.20 -40.66
C ILE A 3 3.18 48.69 -39.79
N SER A 4 4.34 49.33 -39.87
CA SER A 4 5.53 48.98 -39.06
C SER A 4 5.29 49.21 -37.55
N TYR A 5 4.57 50.27 -37.20
CA TYR A 5 4.21 50.57 -35.81
C TYR A 5 3.23 49.53 -35.23
N ASN A 6 2.23 49.13 -36.01
CA ASN A 6 1.29 48.09 -35.61
C ASN A 6 1.97 46.73 -35.41
N ILE A 7 2.93 46.36 -36.27
CA ILE A 7 3.70 45.11 -36.12
C ILE A 7 4.51 45.10 -34.81
N ILE A 8 5.13 46.23 -34.45
CA ILE A 8 5.88 46.37 -33.19
C ILE A 8 4.93 46.21 -31.99
N ILE A 9 3.76 46.86 -32.02
CA ILE A 9 2.75 46.74 -30.96
C ILE A 9 2.27 45.29 -30.81
N TYR A 10 1.91 44.61 -31.91
CA TYR A 10 1.44 43.23 -31.84
C TYR A 10 2.52 42.28 -31.34
N SER A 11 3.79 42.49 -31.73
CA SER A 11 4.92 41.70 -31.25
C SER A 11 5.13 41.86 -29.74
N PHE A 12 4.98 43.09 -29.24
CA PHE A 12 5.06 43.39 -27.81
C PHE A 12 3.90 42.76 -27.02
N ILE A 13 2.67 42.85 -27.53
CA ILE A 13 1.50 42.21 -26.92
C ILE A 13 1.67 40.68 -26.87
N LEU A 14 2.14 40.07 -27.96
CA LEU A 14 2.38 38.62 -28.03
C LEU A 14 3.44 38.18 -26.99
N LEU A 15 4.54 38.92 -26.87
CA LEU A 15 5.56 38.66 -25.86
C LEU A 15 4.98 38.73 -24.44
N LEU A 16 4.14 39.74 -24.18
CA LEU A 16 3.52 39.93 -22.87
C LEU A 16 2.53 38.80 -22.54
N VAL A 17 1.77 38.31 -23.53
CA VAL A 17 0.90 37.13 -23.38
C VAL A 17 1.73 35.86 -23.09
N LEU A 18 2.84 35.65 -23.80
CA LEU A 18 3.73 34.51 -23.56
C LEU A 18 4.34 34.54 -22.16
N LEU A 19 4.73 35.72 -21.67
CA LEU A 19 5.23 35.89 -20.31
C LEU A 19 4.16 35.61 -19.26
N ILE A 20 2.91 36.04 -19.49
CA ILE A 20 1.78 35.72 -18.60
C ILE A 20 1.53 34.21 -18.58
N ILE A 21 1.51 33.55 -19.73
CA ILE A 21 1.32 32.09 -19.81
C ILE A 21 2.45 31.37 -19.08
N ALA A 22 3.70 31.75 -19.31
CA ALA A 22 4.86 31.17 -18.63
C ALA A 22 4.78 31.37 -17.11
N TYR A 23 4.34 32.54 -16.65
CA TYR A 23 4.14 32.83 -15.23
C TYR A 23 3.01 32.00 -14.62
N ILE A 24 1.88 31.82 -15.31
CA ILE A 24 0.78 30.95 -14.87
C ILE A 24 1.26 29.50 -14.77
N VAL A 25 2.01 29.01 -15.76
CA VAL A 25 2.61 27.66 -15.75
C VAL A 25 3.58 27.51 -14.56
N TYR A 26 4.41 28.52 -14.30
CA TYR A 26 5.32 28.56 -13.15
C TYR A 26 4.57 28.50 -11.81
N LEU A 27 3.50 29.28 -11.65
CA LEU A 27 2.65 29.25 -10.45
C LEU A 27 1.98 27.88 -10.27
N ALA A 28 1.45 27.29 -11.34
CA ALA A 28 0.85 25.97 -11.32
C ALA A 28 1.87 24.88 -10.93
N TYR A 29 3.08 24.94 -11.49
CA TYR A 29 4.17 24.01 -11.17
C TYR A 29 4.61 24.12 -9.70
N ASN A 30 4.78 25.35 -9.19
CA ASN A 30 5.17 25.57 -7.80
C ASN A 30 4.06 25.19 -6.82
N SER A 31 2.78 25.46 -7.15
CA SER A 31 1.64 24.99 -6.35
C SER A 31 1.59 23.46 -6.30
N TYR A 32 1.81 22.79 -7.42
CA TYR A 32 1.88 21.33 -7.49
C TYR A 32 3.04 20.76 -6.64
N LYS A 33 4.26 21.34 -6.78
CA LYS A 33 5.44 20.92 -6.02
C LYS A 33 5.29 21.20 -4.51
N LYS A 34 4.70 22.34 -4.16
CA LYS A 34 4.42 22.71 -2.76
C LYS A 34 3.39 21.76 -2.15
N ASN A 35 2.31 21.42 -2.85
CA ASN A 35 1.33 20.42 -2.40
C ASN A 35 1.96 19.04 -2.18
N GLN A 36 2.91 18.60 -3.01
CA GLN A 36 3.62 17.33 -2.76
C GLN A 36 4.48 17.38 -1.48
N ASN A 37 5.17 18.49 -1.23
CA ASN A 37 5.99 18.65 -0.02
C ASN A 37 5.15 18.90 1.24
N GLU A 38 3.97 19.53 1.15
CA GLU A 38 3.09 19.78 2.28
C GLU A 38 2.21 18.57 2.65
N ASN A 39 1.87 17.69 1.68
CA ASN A 39 0.96 16.56 1.94
C ASN A 39 1.62 15.32 2.56
N ASN A 40 2.94 15.30 2.79
CA ASN A 40 3.61 14.11 3.32
C ASN A 40 3.38 12.86 2.43
N ILE A 41 3.25 13.05 1.11
CA ILE A 41 3.03 12.00 0.11
C ILE A 41 4.14 12.02 -0.92
N TYR A 42 4.65 10.84 -1.28
CA TYR A 42 5.66 10.66 -2.30
C TYR A 42 5.26 9.53 -3.24
N PHE A 43 5.43 9.77 -4.54
CA PHE A 43 5.13 8.81 -5.59
C PHE A 43 6.45 8.40 -6.24
N MET A 44 6.82 7.14 -6.09
CA MET A 44 8.01 6.60 -6.73
C MET A 44 7.81 6.59 -8.25
N ASN A 45 8.86 6.93 -8.99
CA ASN A 45 8.89 6.75 -10.43
C ASN A 45 9.23 5.28 -10.79
N THR A 46 9.17 4.97 -12.09
CA THR A 46 9.45 3.63 -12.62
C THR A 46 10.83 3.11 -12.21
N GLU A 47 11.88 3.94 -12.31
CA GLU A 47 13.25 3.51 -12.02
C GLU A 47 13.48 3.30 -10.53
N GLU A 48 12.95 4.19 -9.67
CA GLU A 48 12.99 4.03 -8.22
C GLU A 48 12.30 2.73 -7.79
N THR A 49 11.12 2.45 -8.35
CA THR A 49 10.35 1.22 -8.06
C THR A 49 11.11 -0.01 -8.51
N LYS A 50 11.63 -0.01 -9.75
CA LYS A 50 12.42 -1.09 -10.32
C LYS A 50 13.67 -1.37 -9.48
N MET A 51 14.40 -0.31 -9.09
CA MET A 51 15.62 -0.43 -8.29
C MET A 51 15.33 -0.96 -6.89
N PHE A 52 14.26 -0.52 -6.23
CA PHE A 52 13.84 -1.09 -4.95
C PHE A 52 13.58 -2.59 -5.06
N LEU A 53 12.79 -3.00 -6.05
CA LEU A 53 12.43 -4.40 -6.27
C LEU A 53 13.67 -5.25 -6.55
N LEU A 54 14.52 -4.86 -7.50
CA LEU A 54 15.73 -5.62 -7.85
C LEU A 54 16.72 -5.76 -6.70
N LYS A 55 16.83 -4.73 -5.86
CA LYS A 55 17.71 -4.78 -4.70
C LYS A 55 17.18 -5.70 -3.61
N ASP A 56 15.87 -5.77 -3.41
CA ASP A 56 15.23 -6.64 -2.41
C ASP A 56 15.89 -6.52 -1.02
N GLU A 57 16.13 -5.29 -0.56
CA GLU A 57 16.90 -5.02 0.67
C GLU A 57 16.20 -5.48 1.96
N ASP A 58 14.88 -5.65 1.92
CA ASP A 58 14.08 -6.25 3.00
C ASP A 58 14.03 -7.79 2.93
N TYR A 59 14.73 -8.39 1.95
CA TYR A 59 14.85 -9.83 1.72
C TYR A 59 13.52 -10.56 1.51
N TYR A 60 12.43 -9.85 1.17
CA TYR A 60 11.12 -10.48 1.01
C TYR A 60 11.16 -11.56 -0.08
N VAL A 61 11.56 -11.18 -1.30
CA VAL A 61 11.55 -12.12 -2.43
C VAL A 61 12.60 -13.20 -2.26
N ARG A 62 13.79 -12.87 -1.75
CA ARG A 62 14.86 -13.86 -1.48
C ARG A 62 14.45 -14.93 -0.47
N ASN A 63 13.53 -14.62 0.46
CA ASN A 63 13.08 -15.55 1.48
C ASN A 63 11.83 -16.37 1.09
N LEU A 64 11.25 -16.13 -0.10
CA LEU A 64 10.13 -16.92 -0.60
C LEU A 64 10.52 -18.39 -0.72
N SER A 65 9.62 -19.26 -0.25
CA SER A 65 9.79 -20.71 -0.36
C SER A 65 9.65 -21.19 -1.81
N LYS A 66 10.04 -22.45 -2.09
CA LYS A 66 9.78 -23.05 -3.41
C LYS A 66 8.30 -23.08 -3.77
N TYR A 67 7.40 -23.15 -2.78
CA TYR A 67 5.95 -23.16 -2.97
C TYR A 67 5.42 -21.76 -3.29
N ASP A 68 5.96 -20.73 -2.63
CA ASP A 68 5.70 -19.33 -2.95
C ASP A 68 6.12 -18.97 -4.37
N ILE A 69 7.29 -19.46 -4.81
CA ILE A 69 7.81 -19.28 -6.16
C ILE A 69 6.91 -19.98 -7.18
N TYR A 70 6.47 -21.20 -6.88
CA TYR A 70 5.51 -21.91 -7.73
C TYR A 70 4.18 -21.14 -7.85
N ALA A 71 3.64 -20.66 -6.72
CA ALA A 71 2.39 -19.90 -6.66
C ALA A 71 2.43 -18.61 -7.51
N ARG A 72 3.62 -18.02 -7.67
CA ARG A 72 3.86 -16.82 -8.48
C ARG A 72 4.21 -17.13 -9.94
N HIS A 73 4.08 -18.39 -10.35
CA HIS A 73 4.31 -18.86 -11.72
C HIS A 73 5.72 -18.59 -12.26
N VAL A 74 6.72 -18.65 -11.40
CA VAL A 74 8.14 -18.49 -11.78
C VAL A 74 8.95 -19.68 -11.29
N LYS A 75 10.15 -19.87 -11.84
CA LYS A 75 11.04 -20.99 -11.47
C LYS A 75 12.01 -20.63 -10.36
N THR A 76 12.34 -19.34 -10.21
CA THR A 76 13.33 -18.87 -9.25
C THR A 76 12.97 -17.51 -8.67
N ASN A 77 13.50 -17.19 -7.48
CA ASN A 77 13.35 -15.88 -6.85
C ASN A 77 13.92 -14.77 -7.76
N LYS A 78 15.01 -15.03 -8.48
CA LYS A 78 15.59 -14.09 -9.45
C LYS A 78 14.64 -13.80 -10.61
N GLU A 79 14.04 -14.84 -11.18
CA GLU A 79 13.04 -14.66 -12.24
C GLU A 79 11.83 -13.86 -11.74
N TYR A 80 11.40 -14.07 -10.49
CA TYR A 80 10.34 -13.25 -9.90
C TYR A 80 10.75 -11.78 -9.81
N LEU A 81 11.93 -11.48 -9.27
CA LEU A 81 12.48 -10.12 -9.21
C LEU A 81 12.56 -9.46 -10.59
N ASP A 82 13.05 -10.18 -11.60
CA ASP A 82 13.14 -9.69 -12.97
C ASP A 82 11.75 -9.40 -13.56
N ASN A 83 10.74 -10.21 -13.24
CA ASN A 83 9.37 -10.03 -13.73
C ASN A 83 8.66 -8.84 -13.06
N ILE A 84 8.69 -8.75 -11.74
CA ILE A 84 8.02 -7.66 -11.00
C ILE A 84 8.70 -6.32 -11.24
N SER A 85 10.03 -6.30 -11.42
CA SER A 85 10.77 -5.07 -11.72
C SER A 85 10.51 -4.54 -13.14
N LYS A 86 10.28 -5.42 -14.12
CA LYS A 86 9.81 -5.03 -15.46
C LYS A 86 8.38 -4.51 -15.47
N ALA A 87 7.57 -4.92 -14.50
CA ALA A 87 6.21 -4.43 -14.31
C ALA A 87 6.14 -3.07 -13.62
N ALA A 88 7.26 -2.54 -13.10
CA ALA A 88 7.31 -1.21 -12.50
C ALA A 88 6.81 -0.14 -13.49
N SER A 89 5.96 0.77 -13.02
CA SER A 89 5.29 1.77 -13.84
C SER A 89 5.31 3.14 -13.17
N SER A 90 4.69 4.12 -13.81
CA SER A 90 4.53 5.48 -13.28
C SER A 90 3.05 5.82 -13.16
N PHE A 91 2.72 6.65 -12.17
CA PHE A 91 1.36 7.15 -11.98
C PHE A 91 1.02 8.22 -13.02
N THR A 92 -0.22 8.24 -13.50
CA THR A 92 -0.75 9.38 -14.27
C THR A 92 -1.09 10.54 -13.34
N LYS A 93 -1.35 11.72 -13.90
CA LYS A 93 -1.74 12.90 -13.09
C LYS A 93 -3.07 12.68 -12.38
N GLU A 94 -4.01 12.00 -13.04
CA GLU A 94 -5.33 11.66 -12.52
C GLU A 94 -5.20 10.67 -11.36
N GLU A 95 -4.36 9.64 -11.51
CA GLU A 95 -4.07 8.66 -10.46
C GLU A 95 -3.42 9.33 -9.23
N ILE A 96 -2.45 10.23 -9.44
CA ILE A 96 -1.82 11.00 -8.36
C ILE A 96 -2.86 11.85 -7.63
N ALA A 97 -3.67 12.63 -8.36
CA ALA A 97 -4.68 13.49 -7.75
C ALA A 97 -5.69 12.68 -6.91
N ARG A 98 -6.07 11.52 -7.43
CA ARG A 98 -6.99 10.60 -6.76
C ARG A 98 -6.37 10.00 -5.49
N LEU A 99 -5.13 9.53 -5.55
CA LEU A 99 -4.42 9.00 -4.38
C LEU A 99 -4.20 10.07 -3.32
N ILE A 100 -3.89 11.32 -3.70
CA ILE A 100 -3.80 12.44 -2.75
C ILE A 100 -5.12 12.62 -2.00
N LYS A 101 -6.25 12.61 -2.71
CA LYS A 101 -7.58 12.71 -2.10
C LYS A 101 -7.85 11.55 -1.13
N CYS A 102 -7.68 10.31 -1.57
CA CYS A 102 -7.94 9.13 -0.72
C CYS A 102 -7.00 9.07 0.50
N SER A 103 -5.73 9.48 0.34
CA SER A 103 -4.79 9.59 1.47
C SER A 103 -5.24 10.63 2.49
N HIS A 104 -5.70 11.78 2.01
CA HIS A 104 -6.24 12.83 2.87
C HIS A 104 -7.46 12.37 3.66
N ASP A 105 -8.38 11.67 3.00
CA ASP A 105 -9.58 11.10 3.64
C ASP A 105 -9.20 10.06 4.69
N ALA A 106 -8.22 9.19 4.39
CA ALA A 106 -7.66 8.24 5.35
C ALA A 106 -7.02 8.94 6.56
N ASP A 107 -6.26 10.01 6.35
CA ASP A 107 -5.64 10.78 7.45
C ASP A 107 -6.68 11.51 8.31
N ILE A 108 -7.78 12.00 7.73
CA ILE A 108 -8.92 12.55 8.50
C ILE A 108 -9.53 11.46 9.38
N PHE A 109 -9.75 10.26 8.82
CA PHE A 109 -10.24 9.12 9.57
C PHE A 109 -9.31 8.77 10.73
N PHE A 110 -8.02 8.61 10.47
CA PHE A 110 -7.03 8.28 11.50
C PHE A 110 -6.94 9.35 12.59
N LYS A 111 -7.04 10.64 12.27
CA LYS A 111 -7.04 11.71 13.30
C LYS A 111 -8.23 11.64 14.26
N LYS A 112 -9.35 11.05 13.82
CA LYS A 112 -10.57 10.84 14.62
C LYS A 112 -10.70 9.41 15.13
N PHE A 113 -9.74 8.55 14.81
CA PHE A 113 -9.81 7.13 15.07
C PHE A 113 -9.79 6.83 16.56
N TYR A 114 -10.83 6.13 17.01
CA TYR A 114 -10.89 5.54 18.33
C TYR A 114 -11.75 4.27 18.29
N ILE A 115 -11.11 3.12 18.49
CA ILE A 115 -11.80 1.84 18.69
C ILE A 115 -11.44 1.35 20.09
N LYS A 116 -12.45 1.11 20.94
CA LYS A 116 -12.24 0.67 22.34
C LYS A 116 -11.36 -0.58 22.45
N LYS A 117 -11.51 -1.53 21.51
CA LYS A 117 -10.71 -2.77 21.40
C LYS A 117 -9.21 -2.49 21.16
N TYR A 118 -8.89 -1.35 20.53
CA TYR A 118 -7.54 -0.95 20.11
C TYR A 118 -7.16 0.43 20.67
N LYS A 119 -7.57 0.74 21.91
CA LYS A 119 -7.43 2.06 22.52
C LYS A 119 -5.97 2.53 22.63
N GLU A 120 -5.02 1.62 22.61
CA GLU A 120 -3.59 1.89 22.63
C GLU A 120 -3.04 2.37 21.28
N ILE A 121 -3.77 2.12 20.18
CA ILE A 121 -3.43 2.62 18.84
C ILE A 121 -3.77 4.11 18.77
N LYS A 122 -2.76 4.93 18.52
CA LYS A 122 -2.91 6.38 18.36
C LYS A 122 -3.05 6.71 16.88
N GLY A 123 -4.27 7.00 16.44
CA GLY A 123 -4.53 7.30 15.03
C GLY A 123 -3.76 8.52 14.50
N GLY A 124 -3.46 9.52 15.34
CA GLY A 124 -2.59 10.64 14.97
C GLY A 124 -1.19 10.22 14.54
N ASP A 125 -0.63 9.16 15.16
CA ASP A 125 0.70 8.64 14.81
C ASP A 125 0.66 7.91 13.46
N ILE A 126 -0.47 7.25 13.13
CA ILE A 126 -0.69 6.62 11.82
C ILE A 126 -0.75 7.68 10.72
N ALA A 127 -1.54 8.74 10.92
CA ALA A 127 -1.69 9.85 9.97
C ALA A 127 -0.38 10.63 9.74
N ALA A 128 0.55 10.59 10.70
CA ALA A 128 1.85 11.26 10.57
C ALA A 128 2.85 10.47 9.72
N ILE A 129 2.62 9.18 9.47
CA ILE A 129 3.50 8.37 8.62
C ILE A 129 3.43 8.92 7.18
N LYS A 130 4.59 9.14 6.57
CA LYS A 130 4.67 9.54 5.15
C LYS A 130 4.01 8.50 4.25
N TRP A 131 3.18 8.93 3.32
CA TRP A 131 2.64 8.07 2.28
C TRP A 131 3.70 7.91 1.19
N ILE A 132 4.06 6.67 0.86
CA ILE A 132 4.97 6.36 -0.25
C ILE A 132 4.30 5.33 -1.12
N TYR A 133 4.10 5.67 -2.39
CA TYR A 133 3.40 4.83 -3.34
C TYR A 133 4.32 4.36 -4.44
N ALA A 134 4.21 3.08 -4.79
CA ALA A 134 4.77 2.48 -5.97
C ALA A 134 3.65 1.78 -6.76
N ILE A 135 3.78 1.73 -8.10
CA ILE A 135 2.79 1.10 -8.96
C ILE A 135 3.42 0.09 -9.91
N THR A 136 2.71 -1.02 -10.09
CA THR A 136 3.06 -2.06 -11.05
C THR A 136 1.91 -2.37 -12.00
N ASP A 137 2.24 -2.79 -13.22
CA ASP A 137 1.29 -3.15 -14.26
C ASP A 137 1.05 -4.67 -14.34
N ASN A 138 -0.02 -5.05 -15.05
CA ASN A 138 -0.33 -6.44 -15.43
C ASN A 138 -0.54 -7.44 -14.28
N ASN A 139 -0.76 -6.97 -13.04
CA ASN A 139 -0.96 -7.83 -11.86
C ASN A 139 0.17 -8.85 -11.64
N VAL A 140 1.39 -8.57 -12.14
CA VAL A 140 2.52 -9.51 -12.04
C VAL A 140 3.02 -9.61 -10.59
N TYR A 141 2.94 -8.50 -9.86
CA TYR A 141 3.42 -8.43 -8.49
C TYR A 141 2.28 -8.74 -7.51
N GLU A 142 2.43 -9.80 -6.70
CA GLU A 142 1.43 -10.31 -5.77
C GLU A 142 0.02 -10.43 -6.37
N GLU A 143 -0.09 -10.92 -7.62
CA GLU A 143 -1.35 -11.03 -8.37
C GLU A 143 -2.14 -9.71 -8.50
N GLY A 144 -1.44 -8.57 -8.34
CA GLY A 144 -2.03 -7.24 -8.37
C GLY A 144 -2.74 -6.84 -7.07
N LEU A 145 -2.63 -7.64 -6.01
CA LEU A 145 -3.12 -7.29 -4.68
C LEU A 145 -2.31 -6.12 -4.10
N PRO A 146 -2.98 -5.12 -3.51
CA PRO A 146 -2.34 -4.14 -2.63
C PRO A 146 -1.56 -4.85 -1.54
N HIS A 147 -0.37 -4.34 -1.25
CA HIS A 147 0.46 -4.82 -0.16
C HIS A 147 1.54 -3.79 0.18
N THR A 148 2.23 -4.00 1.29
CA THR A 148 3.33 -3.14 1.72
C THR A 148 4.65 -3.86 1.84
N ARG A 149 5.72 -3.14 1.49
CA ARG A 149 7.08 -3.50 1.86
C ARG A 149 7.79 -2.28 2.39
N VAL A 150 8.49 -2.46 3.50
CA VAL A 150 9.11 -1.38 4.29
C VAL A 150 8.10 -0.29 4.66
N ASN A 151 8.06 0.83 3.95
CA ASN A 151 7.13 1.94 4.13
C ASN A 151 6.46 2.34 2.82
N ILE A 152 6.52 1.45 1.83
CA ILE A 152 6.02 1.63 0.47
C ILE A 152 4.74 0.82 0.34
N ILE A 153 3.68 1.47 -0.14
CA ILE A 153 2.43 0.83 -0.53
C ILE A 153 2.52 0.54 -2.03
N PHE A 154 2.47 -0.74 -2.39
CA PHE A 154 2.45 -1.19 -3.77
C PHE A 154 1.01 -1.34 -4.24
N LEU A 155 0.70 -0.71 -5.36
CA LEU A 155 -0.62 -0.79 -6.00
C LEU A 155 -0.50 -1.34 -7.42
N SER A 156 -1.59 -1.92 -7.91
CA SER A 156 -1.76 -2.24 -9.33
C SER A 156 -2.68 -1.23 -10.02
N LYS A 157 -2.54 -1.06 -11.33
CA LYS A 157 -3.46 -0.23 -12.13
C LYS A 157 -4.92 -0.63 -11.98
N ASN A 158 -5.19 -1.90 -11.68
CA ASN A 158 -6.56 -2.38 -11.52
C ASN A 158 -7.20 -1.89 -10.22
N ILE A 159 -6.43 -1.78 -9.13
CA ILE A 159 -6.94 -1.26 -7.86
C ILE A 159 -7.33 0.22 -7.97
N LEU A 160 -6.66 0.98 -8.84
CA LEU A 160 -7.01 2.36 -9.14
C LEU A 160 -8.31 2.51 -9.96
N LYS A 161 -9.02 1.43 -10.27
CA LYS A 161 -10.37 1.46 -10.87
C LYS A 161 -11.50 1.34 -9.85
N ASN A 162 -11.19 1.00 -8.60
CA ASN A 162 -12.17 0.91 -7.52
C ASN A 162 -12.85 2.26 -7.27
N THR A 163 -13.91 2.34 -6.46
CA THR A 163 -14.48 3.63 -6.03
C THR A 163 -13.53 4.37 -5.08
N ASP A 164 -13.73 5.68 -4.87
CA ASP A 164 -12.91 6.44 -3.91
C ASP A 164 -13.00 5.87 -2.49
N ASN A 165 -14.20 5.45 -2.07
CA ASN A 165 -14.38 4.84 -0.75
C ASN A 165 -13.61 3.52 -0.62
N ASP A 166 -13.70 2.64 -1.62
CA ASP A 166 -13.02 1.35 -1.61
C ASP A 166 -11.50 1.51 -1.69
N LEU A 167 -11.03 2.49 -2.48
CA LEU A 167 -9.61 2.83 -2.56
C LEU A 167 -9.12 3.40 -1.22
N THR A 168 -9.82 4.37 -0.62
CA THR A 168 -9.49 4.88 0.72
C THR A 168 -9.45 3.77 1.76
N ASN A 169 -10.42 2.85 1.73
CA ASN A 169 -10.45 1.70 2.63
C ASN A 169 -9.24 0.78 2.46
N THR A 170 -8.86 0.51 1.20
CA THR A 170 -7.64 -0.22 0.85
C THR A 170 -6.41 0.50 1.42
N LEU A 171 -6.28 1.81 1.19
CA LEU A 171 -5.14 2.59 1.69
C LEU A 171 -5.06 2.61 3.22
N ILE A 172 -6.19 2.63 3.93
CA ILE A 172 -6.24 2.51 5.39
C ILE A 172 -5.64 1.17 5.82
N HIS A 173 -6.07 0.07 5.19
CA HIS A 173 -5.55 -1.27 5.45
C HIS A 173 -4.02 -1.32 5.28
N GLU A 174 -3.51 -0.88 4.12
CA GLU A 174 -2.07 -0.85 3.84
C GLU A 174 -1.28 0.04 4.82
N LYS A 175 -1.83 1.20 5.20
CA LYS A 175 -1.18 2.11 6.14
C LYS A 175 -1.01 1.51 7.54
N ILE A 176 -1.98 0.69 7.96
CA ILE A 176 -1.92 -0.01 9.25
C ILE A 176 -0.78 -1.03 9.26
N HIS A 177 -0.51 -1.73 8.16
CA HIS A 177 0.64 -2.64 8.06
C HIS A 177 1.97 -1.91 8.27
N ILE A 178 2.13 -0.71 7.71
CA ILE A 178 3.31 0.11 7.96
C ILE A 178 3.39 0.53 9.44
N TYR A 179 2.27 0.98 10.02
CA TYR A 179 2.24 1.36 11.43
C TYR A 179 2.56 0.18 12.37
N GLN A 180 2.06 -1.01 12.07
CA GLN A 180 2.37 -2.26 12.77
C GLN A 180 3.88 -2.54 12.75
N ARG A 181 4.50 -2.40 11.58
CA ARG A 181 5.94 -2.60 11.39
C ARG A 181 6.80 -1.63 12.20
N TYR A 182 6.36 -0.38 12.34
CA TYR A 182 7.06 0.62 13.16
C TYR A 182 6.83 0.48 14.67
N ASN A 183 5.79 -0.23 15.08
CA ASN A 183 5.35 -0.28 16.47
C ASN A 183 5.20 -1.72 16.99
N THR A 184 6.17 -2.59 16.69
CA THR A 184 6.12 -4.02 17.03
C THR A 184 5.84 -4.27 18.52
N ASP A 185 6.44 -3.48 19.42
CA ASP A 185 6.23 -3.64 20.87
C ASP A 185 4.82 -3.27 21.32
N LEU A 186 4.23 -2.24 20.71
CA LEU A 186 2.83 -1.89 20.93
C LEU A 186 1.92 -3.02 20.48
N PHE A 187 2.14 -3.55 19.28
CA PHE A 187 1.31 -4.63 18.76
C PHE A 187 1.51 -5.93 19.54
N ASN A 188 2.71 -6.25 20.02
CA ASN A 188 2.93 -7.38 20.92
C ASN A 188 2.09 -7.25 22.20
N LYS A 189 1.97 -6.05 22.77
CA LYS A 189 1.10 -5.80 23.94
C LYS A 189 -0.39 -5.95 23.60
N ILE A 190 -0.82 -5.46 22.45
CA ILE A 190 -2.21 -5.61 21.97
C ILE A 190 -2.53 -7.10 21.76
N LEU A 191 -1.67 -7.84 21.07
CA LEU A 191 -1.90 -9.27 20.84
C LEU A 191 -1.92 -10.08 22.15
N ALA A 192 -1.05 -9.74 23.11
CA ALA A 192 -1.07 -10.35 24.44
C ALA A 192 -2.38 -10.04 25.20
N SER A 193 -2.89 -8.80 25.12
CA SER A 193 -4.18 -8.44 25.76
C SER A 193 -5.38 -9.13 25.11
N MET A 194 -5.26 -9.53 23.84
CA MET A 194 -6.22 -10.36 23.11
C MET A 194 -6.09 -11.87 23.41
N ASN A 195 -5.20 -12.25 24.33
CA ASN A 195 -4.89 -13.63 24.70
C ASN A 195 -4.30 -14.47 23.55
N TYR A 196 -3.46 -13.84 22.70
CA TYR A 196 -2.75 -14.53 21.64
C TYR A 196 -1.31 -14.82 22.05
N SER A 197 -0.76 -15.94 21.59
CA SER A 197 0.61 -16.35 21.88
C SER A 197 1.35 -16.78 20.62
N ILE A 198 2.66 -16.53 20.59
CA ILE A 198 3.53 -16.98 19.51
C ILE A 198 3.74 -18.49 19.64
N VAL A 199 3.71 -19.19 18.50
CA VAL A 199 3.94 -20.63 18.41
C VAL A 199 5.16 -20.89 17.53
N ASP A 200 5.94 -21.91 17.89
CA ASP A 200 7.02 -22.39 17.04
C ASP A 200 6.44 -22.99 15.74
N LYS A 201 6.87 -22.46 14.60
CA LYS A 201 6.49 -22.92 13.26
C LYS A 201 6.79 -24.40 13.03
N ASN A 202 7.78 -24.97 13.72
CA ASN A 202 8.10 -26.39 13.62
C ASN A 202 7.01 -27.31 14.18
N LEU A 203 6.13 -26.79 15.04
CA LEU A 203 5.01 -27.55 15.63
C LEU A 203 3.77 -27.57 14.73
N ILE A 204 3.79 -26.81 13.64
CA ILE A 204 2.65 -26.72 12.72
C ILE A 204 2.76 -27.81 11.65
N GLU A 205 1.70 -28.59 11.51
CA GLU A 205 1.58 -29.54 10.42
C GLU A 205 1.60 -28.82 9.07
N ASN A 206 2.31 -29.37 8.08
CA ASN A 206 2.46 -28.78 6.75
C ASN A 206 3.04 -27.35 6.78
N ASN A 207 3.90 -27.04 7.77
CA ASN A 207 4.53 -25.72 7.89
C ASN A 207 5.32 -25.24 6.66
N HIS A 208 5.69 -26.16 5.77
CA HIS A 208 6.35 -25.87 4.51
C HIS A 208 5.40 -25.23 3.48
N LEU A 209 4.08 -25.41 3.64
CA LEU A 209 3.03 -24.80 2.82
C LEU A 209 2.55 -23.44 3.33
N ILE A 210 3.17 -22.88 4.37
CA ILE A 210 2.83 -21.55 4.87
C ILE A 210 3.12 -20.52 3.77
N ARG A 211 2.08 -19.80 3.37
CA ARG A 211 2.16 -18.72 2.38
C ARG A 211 2.97 -17.56 2.94
N SER A 212 3.86 -17.00 2.12
CA SER A 212 4.55 -15.76 2.45
C SER A 212 3.67 -14.54 2.14
N ASN A 213 3.57 -13.62 3.11
CA ASN A 213 2.85 -12.37 3.01
C ASN A 213 3.77 -11.21 3.46
N PRO A 214 3.97 -10.17 2.64
CA PRO A 214 4.91 -9.07 2.94
C PRO A 214 4.41 -8.10 4.03
N ASP A 215 3.11 -8.12 4.35
CA ASP A 215 2.44 -7.21 5.28
C ASP A 215 2.54 -7.63 6.74
N VAL A 216 2.83 -8.90 6.98
CA VAL A 216 2.82 -9.50 8.31
C VAL A 216 4.23 -9.76 8.84
N ASN A 217 4.33 -10.08 10.13
CA ASN A 217 5.60 -10.47 10.72
C ASN A 217 5.84 -11.98 10.53
N LYS A 218 7.01 -12.46 10.95
CA LYS A 218 7.43 -13.86 10.76
C LYS A 218 6.82 -14.87 11.74
N TYR A 219 6.06 -14.40 12.75
CA TYR A 219 5.56 -15.24 13.82
C TYR A 219 4.21 -15.85 13.45
N ILE A 220 3.96 -17.05 13.99
CA ILE A 220 2.66 -17.70 13.94
C ILE A 220 2.02 -17.52 15.30
N TYR A 221 0.73 -17.23 15.31
CA TYR A 221 -0.01 -16.97 16.54
C TYR A 221 -1.10 -18.01 16.74
N ILE A 222 -1.38 -18.34 18.01
CA ILE A 222 -2.56 -19.10 18.42
C ILE A 222 -3.47 -18.19 19.26
N ASP A 223 -4.76 -18.26 19.01
CA ASP A 223 -5.77 -17.72 19.92
C ASP A 223 -5.97 -18.70 21.08
N ASN A 224 -5.54 -18.33 22.29
CA ASN A 224 -5.64 -19.22 23.44
C ASN A 224 -7.09 -19.47 23.88
N ASN A 225 -8.05 -18.65 23.46
CA ASN A 225 -9.46 -18.84 23.79
C ASN A 225 -10.07 -19.93 22.90
N THR A 226 -9.80 -19.90 21.59
CA THR A 226 -10.39 -20.82 20.61
C THR A 226 -9.49 -22.00 20.23
N LYS A 227 -8.20 -21.94 20.61
CA LYS A 227 -7.13 -22.87 20.22
C LYS A 227 -6.91 -22.96 18.71
N LYS A 228 -7.31 -21.92 17.96
CA LYS A 228 -7.09 -21.83 16.52
C LYS A 228 -5.80 -21.08 16.20
N TYR A 229 -5.05 -21.58 15.22
CA TYR A 229 -3.89 -20.90 14.68
C TYR A 229 -4.30 -19.82 13.69
N PHE A 230 -3.62 -18.69 13.74
CA PHE A 230 -3.61 -17.70 12.66
C PHE A 230 -2.54 -18.11 11.66
N ILE A 231 -3.00 -18.67 10.54
CA ILE A 231 -2.12 -19.23 9.52
C ILE A 231 -2.83 -19.32 8.17
N CYS A 232 -2.07 -19.10 7.10
CA CYS A 232 -2.52 -19.30 5.73
C CYS A 232 -1.62 -20.37 5.07
N LEU A 233 -2.22 -21.50 4.73
CA LEU A 233 -1.56 -22.61 4.07
C LEU A 233 -2.03 -22.70 2.62
N TYR A 234 -1.11 -22.94 1.69
CA TYR A 234 -1.46 -23.40 0.35
C TYR A 234 -2.25 -24.72 0.42
N ARG A 235 -3.18 -24.92 -0.53
CA ARG A 235 -3.97 -26.16 -0.59
C ARG A 235 -3.12 -27.40 -0.88
N ASN A 236 -2.01 -27.23 -1.59
CA ASN A 236 -1.12 -28.30 -2.02
C ASN A 236 0.28 -27.74 -2.38
N GLU A 237 1.22 -28.63 -2.72
CA GLU A 237 2.60 -28.29 -3.09
C GLU A 237 2.76 -27.59 -4.46
N LYS A 238 1.69 -27.52 -5.25
CA LYS A 238 1.63 -26.92 -6.58
C LYS A 238 0.46 -25.94 -6.69
N PRO A 239 0.42 -24.90 -5.84
CA PRO A 239 -0.70 -23.96 -5.81
C PRO A 239 -0.91 -23.29 -7.17
N SER A 240 -2.16 -23.11 -7.58
CA SER A 240 -2.50 -22.46 -8.85
C SER A 240 -2.31 -20.94 -8.84
N GLY A 241 -1.97 -20.35 -7.70
CA GLY A 241 -1.81 -18.92 -7.47
C GLY A 241 -1.50 -18.64 -6.00
N ILE A 242 -1.16 -17.40 -5.66
CA ILE A 242 -0.90 -17.01 -4.26
C ILE A 242 -2.15 -17.15 -3.39
N ASN A 243 -3.34 -17.07 -4.01
CA ASN A 243 -4.64 -17.20 -3.38
C ASN A 243 -5.17 -18.65 -3.35
N ASP A 244 -4.40 -19.64 -3.84
CA ASP A 244 -4.78 -21.06 -3.77
C ASP A 244 -4.50 -21.65 -2.36
N VAL A 245 -5.28 -21.16 -1.39
CA VAL A 245 -5.08 -21.39 0.05
C VAL A 245 -6.29 -22.05 0.70
N ILE A 246 -6.08 -22.69 1.86
CA ILE A 246 -7.12 -23.43 2.59
C ILE A 246 -8.18 -22.50 3.20
N ILE A 247 -7.77 -21.32 3.66
CA ILE A 247 -8.65 -20.36 4.33
C ILE A 247 -9.52 -19.61 3.31
N ASN A 248 -10.74 -19.23 3.72
CA ASN A 248 -11.64 -18.41 2.90
C ASN A 248 -11.74 -16.95 3.40
N ASN A 249 -11.14 -16.65 4.55
CA ASN A 249 -11.11 -15.32 5.13
C ASN A 249 -9.66 -14.94 5.43
N TYR A 250 -9.10 -13.98 4.70
CA TYR A 250 -7.72 -13.54 4.89
C TYR A 250 -7.48 -12.86 6.24
N SER A 251 -8.52 -12.39 6.93
CA SER A 251 -8.35 -11.80 8.28
C SER A 251 -7.86 -12.82 9.32
N ILE A 252 -8.03 -14.12 9.09
CA ILE A 252 -7.52 -15.17 9.99
C ILE A 252 -6.13 -15.70 9.59
N GLU A 253 -5.51 -15.14 8.56
CA GLU A 253 -4.15 -15.48 8.17
C GLU A 253 -3.13 -15.11 9.25
N HIS A 254 -3.29 -13.91 9.81
CA HIS A 254 -2.37 -13.36 10.79
C HIS A 254 -3.11 -12.31 11.66
N PRO A 255 -2.78 -12.14 12.95
CA PRO A 255 -3.45 -11.12 13.76
C PRO A 255 -3.26 -9.68 13.24
N TYR A 256 -2.17 -9.42 12.53
CA TYR A 256 -1.95 -8.12 11.86
C TYR A 256 -2.95 -7.87 10.73
N GLU A 257 -3.23 -8.88 9.90
CA GLU A 257 -4.30 -8.86 8.91
C GLU A 257 -5.65 -8.59 9.56
N MET A 258 -5.96 -9.33 10.62
CA MET A 258 -7.20 -9.14 11.37
C MET A 258 -7.38 -7.70 11.84
N ILE A 259 -6.35 -7.10 12.46
CA ILE A 259 -6.44 -5.72 12.96
C ILE A 259 -6.56 -4.73 11.79
N ALA A 260 -5.83 -4.94 10.69
CA ALA A 260 -5.89 -4.08 9.51
C ALA A 260 -7.30 -4.11 8.88
N TYR A 261 -7.88 -5.29 8.71
CA TYR A 261 -9.28 -5.44 8.25
C TYR A 261 -10.29 -4.85 9.23
N ASP A 262 -10.15 -5.10 10.53
CA ASP A 262 -11.08 -4.57 11.55
C ASP A 262 -11.14 -3.02 11.49
N ILE A 263 -9.99 -2.36 11.38
CA ILE A 263 -9.92 -0.89 11.34
C ILE A 263 -10.42 -0.35 9.99
N ALA A 264 -10.06 -0.98 8.87
CA ALA A 264 -10.56 -0.59 7.55
C ALA A 264 -12.09 -0.73 7.48
N ASN A 265 -12.62 -1.88 7.90
CA ASN A 265 -14.08 -2.11 7.93
C ASN A 265 -14.81 -1.09 8.83
N TYR A 266 -14.20 -0.69 9.95
CA TYR A 266 -14.75 0.37 10.80
C TYR A 266 -14.88 1.72 10.06
N HIS A 267 -13.91 2.08 9.22
CA HIS A 267 -14.02 3.24 8.32
C HIS A 267 -15.22 3.11 7.37
N ASN A 268 -15.35 1.95 6.70
CA ASN A 268 -16.45 1.68 5.78
C ASN A 268 -17.82 1.73 6.44
N ASP A 269 -17.93 1.26 7.68
CA ASP A 269 -19.21 1.28 8.39
C ASP A 269 -19.59 2.70 8.79
N ILE A 270 -18.64 3.52 9.27
CA ILE A 270 -18.92 4.92 9.59
C ILE A 270 -19.24 5.74 8.32
N SER A 271 -18.53 5.50 7.21
CA SER A 271 -18.75 6.26 5.98
C SER A 271 -20.17 6.08 5.39
N LYS A 272 -20.81 4.93 5.66
CA LYS A 272 -22.23 4.69 5.31
C LYS A 272 -23.20 5.61 6.07
N TYR A 273 -22.85 6.05 7.29
CA TYR A 273 -23.75 6.86 8.14
C TYR A 273 -23.51 8.38 8.03
N ILE A 274 -22.42 8.81 7.39
CA ILE A 274 -22.10 10.24 7.17
C ILE A 274 -22.73 10.77 5.87
N ASN A 275 -23.20 9.89 4.98
CA ASN A 275 -23.90 10.25 3.74
C ASN A 275 -25.44 10.22 3.88
N ILE A 276 -26.00 11.01 4.80
CA ILE A 276 -27.42 11.43 4.82
C ILE A 276 -27.48 12.95 4.93
#